data_AF-A0A433VSN4-F1
#
_entry.id   AF-A0A433VSN4-F1
#
_cell.length_a   1.000
_cell.length_b   1.000
_cell.length_c   1.000
_cell.angle_alpha   90.00
_cell.angle_beta   90.00
_cell.angle_gamma   90.00
#
_symmetry.space_group_name_H-M   'P 1'
#
loop_
_entity.id
_entity.type
_entity.pdbx_description
1 polymer ?
#
loop_
_entity_poly.entity_id
_entity_poly.type
_entity_poly.pdbx_seq_one_letter_code
_entity_poly.pdbx_strand_id
1 'polypeptide(L)'
;MENLSKLLKIDNSELARLLQFSLYGVEAALKQALTKYPNDPAADLCQGALQELNTLIHPPTEIINIDSNLADVLQIASPPILTNELKLRRLQNEFNSDKQLALYLGNTQLQSQTDSDLWNEVQRKLLRVPEELALSWHQRALIIAASVGAQSDISNCLPLPFNKHENIYPGLKGSITTQGLSFSNVAPNHPQIAQLNLQNYQGDLQEDIYFLANLVSICIKFIDIDPDLHHALNSIFSFDIMNLHSKPEHRCQYIDALIETFWRMLKAEESADSLSALRHWIDLDEAIHSLVFVPPADRFSWWGKMQQETRRLLKKVVQRALSEGHNIRIRQLSGLYADVCTFSKDDLRLEQGGNLGEVLACLRVYAKINEQEFPGRVLFRSSR
;
A
#
# COMPACT_ATOMS: atom_id res chain seq x y z
N MET A 1 -36.62 2.90 -3.06
CA MET A 1 -35.75 4.08 -2.83
C MET A 1 -35.43 4.81 -4.15
N GLU A 2 -36.41 5.47 -4.75
CA GLU A 2 -36.30 5.97 -6.13
C GLU A 2 -35.35 7.16 -6.31
N ASN A 3 -35.41 8.15 -5.40
CA ASN A 3 -34.55 9.34 -5.48
C ASN A 3 -33.06 9.01 -5.23
N LEU A 4 -32.77 8.03 -4.37
CA LEU A 4 -31.41 7.57 -4.12
C LEU A 4 -30.85 6.83 -5.34
N SER A 5 -31.66 5.98 -5.99
CA SER A 5 -31.28 5.32 -7.23
C SER A 5 -31.01 6.31 -8.36
N LYS A 6 -31.86 7.34 -8.51
CA LYS A 6 -31.64 8.42 -9.49
C LYS A 6 -30.37 9.20 -9.18
N LEU A 7 -30.11 9.53 -7.92
CA LEU A 7 -28.90 10.25 -7.52
C LEU A 7 -27.62 9.43 -7.80
N LEU A 8 -27.63 8.14 -7.51
CA LEU A 8 -26.50 7.22 -7.76
C LEU A 8 -26.17 7.03 -9.25
N LYS A 9 -27.11 7.33 -10.16
CA LYS A 9 -26.91 7.26 -11.63
C LYS A 9 -26.34 8.54 -12.25
N ILE A 10 -26.14 9.59 -11.46
CA ILE A 10 -25.58 10.86 -11.96
C ILE A 10 -24.05 10.76 -11.95
N ASP A 11 -23.48 10.65 -13.14
CA ASP A 11 -22.02 10.66 -13.33
C ASP A 11 -21.39 11.96 -12.82
N ASN A 12 -20.19 11.88 -12.23
CA ASN A 12 -19.42 13.01 -11.71
C ASN A 12 -20.13 13.89 -10.65
N SER A 13 -21.09 13.33 -9.91
CA SER A 13 -21.74 14.03 -8.79
C SER A 13 -21.09 13.67 -7.45
N GLU A 14 -20.53 14.66 -6.75
CA GLU A 14 -19.99 14.47 -5.39
C GLU A 14 -21.06 14.00 -4.40
N LEU A 15 -22.32 14.41 -4.58
CA LEU A 15 -23.44 13.95 -3.75
C LEU A 15 -23.81 12.49 -4.03
N ALA A 16 -23.72 12.07 -5.30
CA ALA A 16 -23.89 10.66 -5.68
C ALA A 16 -22.77 9.80 -5.09
N ARG A 17 -21.53 10.30 -5.17
CA ARG A 17 -20.33 9.64 -4.65
C ARG A 17 -20.37 9.49 -3.12
N LEU A 18 -20.74 10.55 -2.39
CA LEU A 18 -20.93 10.52 -0.93
C LEU A 18 -22.06 9.58 -0.50
N LEU A 19 -23.17 9.57 -1.23
CA LEU A 19 -24.27 8.64 -0.97
C LEU A 19 -23.82 7.19 -1.19
N GLN A 20 -23.11 6.92 -2.28
CA GLN A 20 -22.60 5.59 -2.59
C GLN A 20 -21.65 5.08 -1.49
N PHE A 21 -20.74 5.93 -1.02
CA PHE A 21 -19.83 5.61 0.08
C PHE A 21 -20.56 5.31 1.40
N SER A 22 -21.59 6.10 1.72
CA SER A 22 -22.38 5.89 2.93
C SER A 22 -23.13 4.56 2.89
N LEU A 23 -23.65 4.18 1.72
CA LEU A 23 -24.35 2.92 1.53
C LEU A 23 -23.39 1.72 1.65
N TYR A 24 -22.19 1.77 1.06
CA TYR A 24 -21.19 0.71 1.25
C TYR A 24 -20.77 0.53 2.72
N GLY A 25 -20.65 1.63 3.48
CA GLY A 25 -20.38 1.57 4.92
C GLY A 25 -21.49 0.86 5.70
N VAL A 26 -22.75 1.14 5.36
CA VAL A 26 -23.92 0.45 5.94
C VAL A 26 -23.94 -1.03 5.56
N GLU A 27 -23.61 -1.38 4.32
CA GLU A 27 -23.55 -2.78 3.87
C GLU A 27 -22.56 -3.60 4.70
N ALA A 28 -21.33 -3.08 4.85
CA ALA A 28 -20.27 -3.76 5.58
C ALA A 28 -20.64 -3.94 7.07
N ALA A 29 -21.21 -2.91 7.69
CA ALA A 29 -21.64 -2.95 9.08
C ALA A 29 -22.73 -4.02 9.31
N LEU A 30 -23.71 -4.12 8.41
CA LEU A 30 -24.78 -5.12 8.49
C LEU A 30 -24.25 -6.55 8.27
N LYS A 31 -23.34 -6.76 7.30
CA LYS A 31 -22.67 -8.06 7.09
C LYS A 31 -21.90 -8.52 8.32
N GLN A 32 -21.17 -7.61 8.96
CA GLN A 32 -20.41 -7.92 10.17
C GLN A 32 -21.33 -8.20 11.38
N ALA A 33 -22.42 -7.44 11.52
CA ALA A 33 -23.41 -7.66 12.57
C ALA A 33 -24.05 -9.05 12.46
N LEU A 34 -24.40 -9.50 11.25
CA LEU A 34 -24.92 -10.84 10.98
C LEU A 34 -23.91 -11.94 11.30
N THR A 35 -22.64 -11.76 10.94
CA THR A 35 -21.57 -12.71 11.28
C THR A 35 -21.36 -12.83 12.79
N LYS A 36 -21.50 -11.71 13.52
CA LYS A 36 -21.27 -11.65 14.97
C LYS A 36 -22.47 -12.12 15.79
N TYR A 37 -23.68 -11.91 15.30
CA TYR A 37 -24.93 -12.26 15.98
C TYR A 37 -25.88 -13.04 15.04
N PRO A 38 -25.52 -14.28 14.65
CA PRO A 38 -26.28 -15.03 13.65
C PRO A 38 -27.67 -15.47 14.13
N ASN A 39 -27.91 -15.53 15.44
CA ASN A 39 -29.18 -15.94 16.04
C ASN A 39 -30.00 -14.77 16.60
N ASP A 40 -29.67 -13.53 16.21
CA ASP A 40 -30.46 -12.37 16.61
C ASP A 40 -31.87 -12.44 16.01
N PRO A 41 -32.94 -12.11 16.76
CA PRO A 41 -34.31 -12.14 16.24
C PRO A 41 -34.55 -11.26 15.00
N ALA A 42 -33.69 -10.26 14.76
CA ALA A 42 -33.73 -9.38 13.60
C ALA A 42 -32.77 -9.82 12.47
N ALA A 43 -32.12 -10.98 12.55
CA ALA A 43 -31.17 -11.45 11.53
C ALA A 43 -31.81 -11.53 10.14
N ASP A 44 -33.03 -12.07 10.03
CA ASP A 44 -33.76 -12.15 8.76
C ASP A 44 -34.07 -10.76 8.17
N LEU A 45 -34.41 -9.79 9.03
CA LEU A 45 -34.63 -8.39 8.61
C LEU A 45 -33.33 -7.72 8.17
N CYS A 46 -32.21 -8.01 8.84
CA CYS A 46 -30.88 -7.52 8.46
C CYS A 46 -30.46 -8.07 7.10
N GLN A 47 -30.76 -9.35 6.82
CA GLN A 47 -30.49 -9.97 5.54
C GLN A 47 -31.37 -9.39 4.42
N GLY A 48 -32.64 -9.10 4.71
CA GLY A 48 -33.53 -8.37 3.80
C GLY A 48 -33.02 -6.96 3.49
N ALA A 49 -32.59 -6.21 4.51
CA ALA A 49 -32.01 -4.87 4.34
C ALA A 49 -30.74 -4.91 3.49
N LEU A 50 -29.88 -5.92 3.65
CA LEU A 50 -28.71 -6.12 2.79
C LEU A 50 -29.06 -6.39 1.33
N GLN A 51 -30.13 -7.13 1.06
CA GLN A 51 -30.58 -7.38 -0.31
C GLN A 51 -31.15 -6.11 -0.97
N GLU A 52 -31.94 -5.33 -0.25
CA GLU A 52 -32.45 -4.03 -0.73
C GLU A 52 -31.31 -3.06 -1.04
N LEU A 53 -30.32 -3.00 -0.15
CA LEU A 53 -29.16 -2.14 -0.29
C LEU A 53 -28.27 -2.58 -1.46
N ASN A 54 -28.05 -3.88 -1.64
CA ASN A 54 -27.32 -4.41 -2.80
C ASN A 54 -28.02 -4.11 -4.12
N THR A 55 -29.35 -4.20 -4.17
CA THR A 55 -30.12 -3.86 -5.37
C THR A 55 -30.02 -2.36 -5.71
N LEU A 56 -29.87 -1.51 -4.69
CA LEU A 56 -29.68 -0.07 -4.85
C LEU A 56 -28.27 0.29 -5.34
N ILE A 57 -27.26 -0.40 -4.82
CA ILE A 57 -25.83 -0.17 -5.14
C ILE A 57 -25.47 -0.80 -6.50
N HIS A 58 -26.01 -1.97 -6.80
CA HIS A 58 -25.77 -2.75 -8.02
C HIS A 58 -27.11 -2.99 -8.75
N PRO A 59 -27.66 -1.99 -9.46
CA PRO A 59 -28.87 -2.20 -10.23
C PRO A 59 -28.61 -3.29 -11.29
N PRO A 60 -29.54 -4.24 -11.49
CA PRO A 60 -29.37 -5.29 -12.49
C PRO A 60 -29.25 -4.65 -13.88
N THR A 61 -28.13 -4.93 -14.56
CA THR A 61 -27.89 -4.53 -15.94
C THR A 61 -28.94 -5.19 -16.83
N GLU A 62 -29.63 -4.40 -17.66
CA GLU A 62 -30.50 -4.95 -18.70
C GLU A 62 -29.66 -5.86 -19.61
N ILE A 63 -29.93 -7.16 -19.54
CA ILE A 63 -29.37 -8.15 -20.44
C ILE A 63 -29.97 -7.87 -21.83
N ILE A 64 -29.16 -7.30 -22.72
CA ILE A 64 -29.50 -7.26 -24.14
C ILE A 64 -29.50 -8.72 -24.63
N ASN A 65 -30.70 -9.24 -24.84
CA ASN A 65 -30.94 -10.58 -25.38
C ASN A 65 -30.56 -10.55 -26.86
N ILE A 66 -29.34 -10.95 -27.20
CA ILE A 66 -28.94 -11.15 -28.59
C ILE A 66 -29.38 -12.56 -28.97
N ASP A 67 -30.37 -12.61 -29.87
CA ASP A 67 -30.97 -13.81 -30.40
C ASP A 67 -29.94 -14.88 -30.80
N SER A 68 -30.21 -16.07 -30.32
CA SER A 68 -29.56 -17.34 -30.60
C SER A 68 -29.69 -17.75 -32.07
N ASN A 69 -28.93 -17.13 -32.97
CA ASN A 69 -28.79 -17.56 -34.38
C ASN A 69 -27.52 -17.01 -35.09
N LEU A 70 -26.37 -16.96 -34.40
CA LEU A 70 -25.07 -16.63 -35.02
C LEU A 70 -23.98 -17.70 -34.80
N ALA A 71 -24.37 -18.90 -34.37
CA ALA A 71 -23.45 -20.03 -34.18
C ALA A 71 -23.00 -20.70 -35.49
N ASP A 72 -23.65 -20.40 -36.63
CA ASP A 72 -23.43 -21.14 -37.89
C ASP A 72 -22.63 -20.38 -38.99
N VAL A 73 -22.12 -19.17 -38.75
CA VAL A 73 -21.46 -18.38 -39.83
C VAL A 73 -20.00 -17.97 -39.54
N LEU A 74 -19.42 -18.32 -38.38
CA LEU A 74 -18.01 -18.02 -38.09
C LEU A 74 -17.21 -19.26 -37.68
N GLN A 75 -17.13 -20.25 -38.56
CA GLN A 75 -15.94 -21.11 -38.66
C GLN A 75 -14.78 -20.29 -39.26
N ILE A 76 -14.28 -19.33 -38.47
CA ILE A 76 -12.94 -18.80 -38.69
C ILE A 76 -12.04 -19.64 -37.80
N ALA A 77 -11.12 -20.37 -38.44
CA ALA A 77 -10.12 -21.21 -37.82
C ALA A 77 -9.60 -20.59 -36.52
N SER A 78 -9.72 -21.34 -35.41
CA SER A 78 -9.03 -21.01 -34.18
C SER A 78 -7.55 -20.79 -34.52
N PRO A 79 -6.96 -19.61 -34.21
CA PRO A 79 -5.53 -19.50 -34.27
C PRO A 79 -4.94 -20.53 -33.30
N PRO A 80 -3.78 -21.12 -33.60
CA PRO A 80 -3.17 -22.10 -32.70
C PRO A 80 -3.02 -21.45 -31.33
N ILE A 81 -3.48 -22.16 -30.29
CA ILE A 81 -3.14 -21.84 -28.92
C ILE A 81 -1.62 -22.05 -28.82
N LEU A 82 -0.87 -20.99 -29.11
CA LEU A 82 0.52 -20.88 -28.70
C LEU A 82 0.47 -20.88 -27.18
N THR A 83 0.75 -22.03 -26.57
CA THR A 83 1.24 -22.08 -25.20
C THR A 83 2.53 -21.27 -25.18
N ASN A 84 2.42 -19.95 -24.99
CA ASN A 84 3.55 -19.05 -24.82
C ASN A 84 4.21 -19.44 -23.50
N GLU A 85 5.13 -20.40 -23.57
CA GLU A 85 5.97 -20.77 -22.46
C GLU A 85 6.83 -19.55 -22.09
N LEU A 86 6.69 -19.08 -20.84
CA LEU A 86 7.51 -17.99 -20.30
C LEU A 86 8.99 -18.32 -20.48
N LYS A 87 9.75 -17.44 -21.16
CA LYS A 87 11.19 -17.61 -21.31
C LYS A 87 11.87 -17.61 -19.94
N LEU A 88 11.33 -16.84 -18.99
CA LEU A 88 11.80 -16.75 -17.61
C LEU A 88 11.17 -17.79 -16.68
N ARG A 89 10.57 -18.88 -17.18
CA ARG A 89 10.03 -19.97 -16.34
C ARG A 89 11.04 -20.51 -15.34
N ARG A 90 12.32 -20.59 -15.73
CA ARG A 90 13.41 -20.97 -14.82
C ARG A 90 13.54 -20.02 -13.63
N LEU A 91 13.46 -18.70 -13.87
CA LEU A 91 13.49 -17.69 -12.81
C LEU A 91 12.31 -17.88 -11.85
N GLN A 92 11.10 -18.05 -12.38
CA GLN A 92 9.90 -18.28 -11.58
C GLN A 92 10.04 -19.50 -10.66
N ASN A 93 10.48 -20.63 -11.23
CA ASN A 93 10.64 -21.88 -10.48
C ASN A 93 11.71 -21.78 -9.41
N GLU A 94 12.89 -21.25 -9.75
CA GLU A 94 13.98 -21.09 -8.79
C GLU A 94 13.58 -20.14 -7.65
N PHE A 95 12.92 -19.01 -7.96
CA PHE A 95 12.47 -18.03 -6.97
C PHE A 95 11.41 -18.61 -6.03
N ASN A 96 10.38 -19.27 -6.56
CA ASN A 96 9.31 -19.89 -5.76
C ASN A 96 9.83 -21.04 -4.87
N SER A 97 10.93 -21.69 -5.26
CA SER A 97 11.54 -22.80 -4.51
C SER A 97 12.53 -22.37 -3.42
N ASP A 98 12.88 -21.08 -3.37
CA ASP A 98 13.92 -20.59 -2.46
C ASP A 98 13.39 -20.44 -1.03
N LYS A 99 13.95 -21.27 -0.14
CA LYS A 99 13.56 -21.31 1.27
C LYS A 99 13.96 -20.05 2.04
N GLN A 100 15.02 -19.35 1.64
CA GLN A 100 15.43 -18.10 2.31
C GLN A 100 14.48 -16.97 1.95
N LEU A 101 14.08 -16.85 0.67
CA LEU A 101 13.06 -15.88 0.25
C LEU A 101 11.72 -16.14 0.93
N ALA A 102 11.32 -17.40 1.08
CA ALA A 102 10.07 -17.77 1.74
C ALA A 102 9.98 -17.29 3.21
N LEU A 103 11.10 -17.12 3.91
CA LEU A 103 11.12 -16.58 5.28
C LEU A 103 10.63 -15.12 5.34
N TYR A 104 10.89 -14.35 4.29
CA TYR A 104 10.55 -12.91 4.22
C TYR A 104 9.27 -12.65 3.44
N LEU A 105 9.06 -13.37 2.34
CA LEU A 105 7.93 -13.16 1.43
C LEU A 105 6.71 -14.02 1.75
N GLY A 106 6.85 -14.97 2.67
CA GLY A 106 5.83 -15.98 2.97
C GLY A 106 5.68 -17.01 1.85
N ASN A 107 4.56 -17.74 1.85
CA ASN A 107 4.28 -18.79 0.87
C ASN A 107 3.68 -18.26 -0.44
N THR A 108 3.86 -16.97 -0.73
CA THR A 108 3.27 -16.30 -1.90
C THR A 108 4.01 -16.70 -3.16
N GLN A 109 3.30 -17.32 -4.10
CA GLN A 109 3.84 -17.69 -5.40
C GLN A 109 3.77 -16.50 -6.37
N LEU A 110 4.76 -16.43 -7.27
CA LEU A 110 4.75 -15.48 -8.38
C LEU A 110 3.55 -15.72 -9.32
N GLN A 111 2.77 -14.68 -9.61
CA GLN A 111 1.51 -14.79 -10.37
C GLN A 111 1.58 -14.30 -11.82
N SER A 112 2.69 -13.68 -12.21
CA SER A 112 2.86 -13.08 -13.53
C SER A 112 2.68 -14.05 -14.70
N GLN A 113 1.99 -13.57 -15.75
CA GLN A 113 1.68 -14.34 -16.96
C GLN A 113 2.53 -13.93 -18.18
N THR A 114 3.35 -12.90 -18.06
CA THR A 114 4.29 -12.45 -19.10
C THR A 114 5.71 -12.37 -18.55
N ASP A 115 6.72 -12.50 -19.41
CA ASP A 115 8.13 -12.38 -18.98
C ASP A 115 8.44 -10.99 -18.42
N SER A 116 7.82 -9.94 -18.97
CA SER A 116 8.00 -8.56 -18.53
C SER A 116 7.40 -8.32 -17.14
N ASP A 117 6.21 -8.87 -16.89
CA ASP A 117 5.56 -8.79 -15.57
C ASP A 117 6.32 -9.63 -14.55
N LEU A 118 6.76 -10.83 -14.93
CA LEU A 118 7.51 -11.74 -14.07
C LEU A 118 8.84 -11.13 -13.64
N TRP A 119 9.56 -10.48 -14.56
CA TRP A 119 10.76 -9.72 -14.21
C TRP A 119 10.45 -8.69 -13.13
N ASN A 120 9.46 -7.83 -13.38
CA ASN A 120 9.12 -6.73 -12.48
C ASN A 120 8.58 -7.20 -11.13
N GLU A 121 7.77 -8.26 -11.11
CA GLU A 121 7.27 -8.88 -9.88
C GLU A 121 8.42 -9.41 -9.02
N VAL A 122 9.37 -10.13 -9.63
CA VAL A 122 10.59 -10.59 -8.94
C VAL A 122 11.38 -9.40 -8.40
N GLN A 123 11.67 -8.40 -9.23
CA GLN A 123 12.48 -7.25 -8.79
C GLN A 123 11.81 -6.49 -7.63
N ARG A 124 10.49 -6.27 -7.67
CA ARG A 124 9.76 -5.61 -6.59
C ARG A 124 9.70 -6.44 -5.31
N LYS A 125 9.51 -7.75 -5.40
CA LYS A 125 9.58 -8.63 -4.22
C LYS A 125 10.96 -8.57 -3.55
N LEU A 126 12.04 -8.42 -4.32
CA LEU A 126 13.39 -8.26 -3.77
C LEU A 126 13.59 -6.93 -3.01
N LEU A 127 12.76 -5.91 -3.23
CA LEU A 127 12.79 -4.67 -2.44
C LEU A 127 12.31 -4.85 -1.00
N ARG A 128 11.73 -6.02 -0.68
CA ARG A 128 11.15 -6.36 0.63
C ARG A 128 12.04 -7.26 1.49
N VAL A 129 13.14 -7.77 0.94
CA VAL A 129 14.06 -8.69 1.63
C VAL A 129 15.37 -7.98 1.99
N PRO A 130 16.20 -8.51 2.93
CA PRO A 130 17.48 -7.92 3.26
C PRO A 130 18.36 -7.70 2.02
N GLU A 131 19.08 -6.58 1.97
CA GLU A 131 19.84 -6.17 0.78
C GLU A 131 20.87 -7.20 0.30
N GLU A 132 21.53 -7.92 1.21
CA GLU A 132 22.48 -8.97 0.84
C GLU A 132 21.79 -10.10 0.05
N LEU A 133 20.61 -10.52 0.51
CA LEU A 133 19.80 -11.52 -0.17
C LEU A 133 19.28 -10.97 -1.51
N ALA A 134 18.78 -9.73 -1.52
CA ALA A 134 18.31 -9.06 -2.73
C ALA A 134 19.41 -8.98 -3.79
N LEU A 135 20.62 -8.56 -3.42
CA LEU A 135 21.77 -8.44 -4.33
C LEU A 135 22.14 -9.78 -4.98
N SER A 136 22.19 -10.85 -4.17
CA SER A 136 22.47 -12.20 -4.69
C SER A 136 21.43 -12.65 -5.71
N TRP A 137 20.15 -12.34 -5.46
CA TRP A 137 19.04 -12.68 -6.33
C TRP A 137 18.97 -11.80 -7.58
N HIS A 138 19.29 -10.52 -7.50
CA HIS A 138 19.42 -9.63 -8.66
C HIS A 138 20.47 -10.16 -9.64
N GLN A 139 21.65 -10.56 -9.14
CA GLN A 139 22.71 -11.15 -9.97
C GLN A 139 22.25 -12.45 -10.62
N ARG A 140 21.62 -13.35 -9.85
CA ARG A 140 21.08 -14.61 -10.37
C ARG A 140 20.00 -14.39 -11.43
N ALA A 141 19.09 -13.46 -11.20
CA ALA A 141 18.02 -13.12 -12.14
C ALA A 141 18.59 -12.59 -13.46
N LEU A 142 19.62 -11.75 -13.42
CA LEU A 142 20.31 -11.25 -14.61
C LEU A 142 21.02 -12.37 -15.39
N ILE A 143 21.66 -13.32 -14.71
CA ILE A 143 22.27 -14.50 -15.36
C ILE A 143 21.20 -15.33 -16.09
N ILE A 144 20.05 -15.55 -15.46
CA ILE A 144 18.94 -16.28 -16.07
C ILE A 144 18.38 -15.51 -17.28
N ALA A 145 18.17 -14.19 -17.15
CA ALA A 145 17.73 -13.35 -18.26
C ALA A 145 18.71 -13.36 -19.45
N ALA A 146 20.02 -13.31 -19.17
CA ALA A 146 21.07 -13.43 -20.19
C ALA A 146 21.02 -14.76 -20.93
N SER A 147 20.73 -15.87 -20.24
CA SER A 147 20.65 -17.20 -20.86
C SER A 147 19.54 -17.33 -21.90
N VAL A 148 18.51 -16.46 -21.85
CA VAL A 148 17.43 -16.41 -22.83
C VAL A 148 17.59 -15.27 -23.84
N GLY A 149 18.74 -14.59 -23.87
CA GLY A 149 19.05 -13.52 -24.81
C GLY A 149 18.55 -12.13 -24.41
N ALA A 150 18.16 -11.93 -23.15
CA ALA A 150 17.81 -10.62 -22.61
C ALA A 150 19.04 -9.98 -21.93
N GLN A 151 19.16 -8.67 -22.01
CA GLN A 151 20.28 -7.92 -21.44
C GLN A 151 19.76 -6.82 -20.52
N SER A 152 20.52 -6.51 -19.47
CA SER A 152 20.22 -5.40 -18.57
C SER A 152 20.10 -4.09 -19.35
N ASP A 153 19.06 -3.32 -19.05
CA ASP A 153 18.86 -1.98 -19.59
C ASP A 153 18.59 -0.98 -18.47
N ILE A 154 19.55 -0.10 -18.24
CA ILE A 154 19.45 0.99 -17.26
C ILE A 154 18.96 2.30 -17.91
N SER A 155 18.79 2.32 -19.24
CA SER A 155 18.34 3.52 -19.96
C SER A 155 16.82 3.61 -20.02
N ASN A 156 16.12 2.47 -20.01
CA ASN A 156 14.67 2.39 -19.98
C ASN A 156 14.16 2.05 -18.57
N CYS A 157 14.11 3.04 -17.68
CA CYS A 157 13.57 2.89 -16.33
C CYS A 157 12.39 3.83 -16.10
N LEU A 158 11.37 3.32 -15.41
CA LEU A 158 10.30 4.13 -14.85
C LEU A 158 10.90 5.03 -13.74
N PRO A 159 10.82 6.36 -13.86
CA PRO A 159 11.48 7.23 -12.91
C PRO A 159 10.56 7.56 -11.72
N LEU A 160 11.13 7.51 -10.52
CA LEU A 160 10.53 7.90 -9.25
C LEU A 160 11.11 9.23 -8.78
N PRO A 161 10.29 10.18 -8.28
CA PRO A 161 10.78 11.47 -7.80
C PRO A 161 11.68 11.30 -6.59
N PHE A 162 12.91 11.81 -6.65
CA PHE A 162 13.87 11.79 -5.55
C PHE A 162 14.95 12.86 -5.69
N ASN A 163 15.78 13.09 -4.67
CA ASN A 163 16.83 14.12 -4.71
C ASN A 163 18.06 13.75 -5.56
N LYS A 164 18.20 12.48 -5.95
CA LYS A 164 19.31 11.96 -6.75
C LYS A 164 18.80 10.99 -7.82
N HIS A 165 19.60 10.80 -8.86
CA HIS A 165 19.40 9.72 -9.81
C HIS A 165 20.10 8.45 -9.32
N GLU A 166 19.36 7.34 -9.25
CA GLU A 166 19.91 6.05 -8.82
C GLU A 166 19.05 4.92 -9.40
N ASN A 167 19.67 3.89 -9.97
CA ASN A 167 18.94 2.74 -10.48
C ASN A 167 18.55 1.81 -9.32
N ILE A 168 17.25 1.57 -9.14
CA ILE A 168 16.73 0.64 -8.12
C ILE A 168 16.86 -0.79 -8.64
N TYR A 169 16.34 -1.05 -9.84
CA TYR A 169 16.59 -2.28 -10.58
C TYR A 169 16.53 -2.01 -12.09
N PRO A 170 17.34 -2.72 -12.89
CA PRO A 170 17.37 -2.49 -14.32
C PRO A 170 16.14 -3.09 -15.03
N GLY A 171 15.80 -2.50 -16.17
CA GLY A 171 14.93 -3.13 -17.15
C GLY A 171 15.67 -4.21 -17.94
N LEU A 172 15.00 -4.75 -18.95
CA LEU A 172 15.60 -5.65 -19.93
C LEU A 172 15.40 -5.13 -21.36
N LYS A 173 16.33 -5.48 -22.23
CA LYS A 173 16.25 -5.32 -23.69
C LYS A 173 16.69 -6.60 -24.40
N GLY A 174 16.34 -6.75 -25.68
CA GLY A 174 16.72 -7.91 -26.50
C GLY A 174 15.56 -8.89 -26.64
N SER A 175 15.74 -10.14 -26.20
CA SER A 175 14.69 -11.16 -26.33
C SER A 175 13.46 -10.93 -25.44
N ILE A 176 13.63 -10.13 -24.38
CA ILE A 176 12.59 -9.62 -23.48
C ILE A 176 12.86 -8.13 -23.32
N THR A 177 11.81 -7.32 -23.45
CA THR A 177 11.88 -5.87 -23.24
C THR A 177 10.93 -5.49 -22.11
N THR A 178 11.47 -4.86 -21.07
CA THR A 178 10.69 -4.38 -19.92
C THR A 178 11.39 -3.20 -19.27
N GLN A 179 10.62 -2.32 -18.64
CA GLN A 179 11.17 -1.15 -17.96
C GLN A 179 11.73 -1.51 -16.59
N GLY A 180 12.85 -0.89 -16.22
CA GLY A 180 13.36 -0.92 -14.86
C GLY A 180 12.68 0.10 -13.96
N LEU A 181 13.26 0.33 -12.79
CA LEU A 181 12.83 1.35 -11.83
C LEU A 181 14.05 2.14 -11.36
N SER A 182 13.95 3.47 -11.33
CA SER A 182 15.03 4.33 -10.88
C SER A 182 14.51 5.54 -10.12
N PHE A 183 15.32 6.06 -9.21
CA PHE A 183 15.16 7.41 -8.71
C PHE A 183 15.60 8.44 -9.75
N SER A 184 14.97 9.60 -9.74
CA SER A 184 15.24 10.71 -10.65
C SER A 184 14.98 12.06 -9.98
N ASN A 185 15.92 12.98 -10.17
CA ASN A 185 15.83 14.37 -9.72
C ASN A 185 15.02 15.27 -10.67
N VAL A 186 14.60 14.75 -11.82
CA VAL A 186 13.76 15.47 -12.79
C VAL A 186 12.35 14.90 -12.90
N ALA A 187 12.08 13.75 -12.25
CA ALA A 187 10.74 13.19 -12.22
C ALA A 187 9.80 14.07 -11.37
N PRO A 188 8.62 14.44 -11.88
CA PRO A 188 7.68 15.23 -11.11
C PRO A 188 7.08 14.39 -9.98
N ASN A 189 6.78 15.06 -8.86
CA ASN A 189 5.94 14.52 -7.81
C ASN A 189 4.51 14.25 -8.32
N HIS A 190 3.74 13.48 -7.54
CA HIS A 190 2.32 13.27 -7.82
C HIS A 190 1.61 14.63 -8.03
N PRO A 191 0.67 14.80 -8.99
CA PRO A 191 0.12 16.12 -9.33
C PRO A 191 -0.41 16.93 -8.13
N GLN A 192 -1.09 16.28 -7.19
CA GLN A 192 -1.60 16.94 -5.99
C GLN A 192 -0.49 17.36 -5.01
N ILE A 193 0.66 16.67 -5.01
CA ILE A 193 1.85 17.07 -4.24
C ILE A 193 2.62 18.16 -4.96
N ALA A 194 2.73 18.10 -6.29
CA ALA A 194 3.42 19.10 -7.11
C ALA A 194 2.73 20.47 -7.08
N GLN A 195 1.41 20.51 -6.83
CA GLN A 195 0.65 21.75 -6.63
C GLN A 195 0.95 22.45 -5.29
N LEU A 196 1.54 21.73 -4.33
CA LEU A 196 2.01 22.31 -3.09
C LEU A 196 3.28 23.09 -3.45
N ASN A 197 3.24 24.42 -3.37
CA ASN A 197 4.35 25.31 -3.70
C ASN A 197 5.50 25.19 -2.67
N LEU A 198 6.12 24.01 -2.57
CA LEU A 198 7.17 23.69 -1.60
C LEU A 198 8.40 24.60 -1.72
N GLN A 199 8.60 25.22 -2.90
CA GLN A 199 9.65 26.22 -3.15
C GLN A 199 9.52 27.47 -2.28
N ASN A 200 8.32 27.79 -1.80
CA ASN A 200 8.07 28.93 -0.95
C ASN A 200 8.18 28.61 0.55
N TYR A 201 8.39 27.34 0.91
CA TYR A 201 8.56 26.97 2.32
C TYR A 201 9.93 27.42 2.83
N GLN A 202 9.96 28.30 3.84
CA GLN A 202 11.15 28.91 4.43
C GLN A 202 11.34 28.50 5.89
N GLY A 203 11.39 27.20 6.17
CA GLY A 203 11.62 26.66 7.52
C GLY A 203 12.84 25.75 7.62
N ASP A 204 13.32 25.52 8.84
CA ASP A 204 14.52 24.72 9.14
C ASP A 204 14.44 23.25 8.67
N LEU A 205 13.23 22.76 8.37
CA LEU A 205 12.97 21.40 7.87
C LEU A 205 12.75 21.34 6.35
N GLN A 206 13.15 22.36 5.59
CA GLN A 206 12.87 22.43 4.16
C GLN A 206 13.31 21.17 3.39
N GLU A 207 14.57 20.73 3.56
CA GLU A 207 15.08 19.52 2.90
C GLU A 207 14.32 18.25 3.33
N ASP A 208 13.93 18.17 4.61
CA ASP A 208 13.20 17.05 5.16
C ASP A 208 11.76 16.98 4.60
N ILE A 209 11.12 18.13 4.37
CA ILE A 209 9.79 18.23 3.72
C ILE A 209 9.88 17.85 2.24
N TYR A 210 10.92 18.28 1.52
CA TYR A 210 11.13 17.84 0.13
C TYR A 210 11.33 16.33 0.03
N PHE A 211 12.11 15.75 0.94
CA PHE A 211 12.26 14.31 1.02
C PHE A 211 10.91 13.61 1.24
N LEU A 212 10.09 14.11 2.17
CA LEU A 212 8.76 13.53 2.43
C LEU A 212 7.81 13.65 1.24
N ALA A 213 7.82 14.78 0.53
CA ALA A 213 7.00 14.96 -0.67
C ALA A 213 7.35 13.92 -1.75
N ASN A 214 8.65 13.68 -1.94
CA ASN A 214 9.15 12.65 -2.84
C ASN A 214 8.73 11.26 -2.36
N LEU A 215 8.87 10.97 -1.06
CA LEU A 215 8.47 9.68 -0.50
C LEU A 215 6.97 9.42 -0.62
N VAL A 216 6.11 10.40 -0.32
CA VAL A 216 4.66 10.26 -0.50
C VAL A 216 4.32 9.97 -1.96
N SER A 217 4.98 10.66 -2.90
CA SER A 217 4.82 10.38 -4.33
C SER A 217 5.32 8.99 -4.72
N ILE A 218 6.42 8.52 -4.12
CA ILE A 218 6.92 7.15 -4.29
C ILE A 218 5.88 6.14 -3.76
N CYS A 219 5.32 6.35 -2.56
CA CYS A 219 4.28 5.49 -2.00
C CYS A 219 3.08 5.38 -2.96
N ILE A 220 2.57 6.51 -3.46
CA ILE A 220 1.48 6.54 -4.43
C ILE A 220 1.86 5.77 -5.70
N LYS A 221 3.08 5.97 -6.20
CA LYS A 221 3.54 5.27 -7.41
C LYS A 221 3.64 3.77 -7.21
N PHE A 222 4.07 3.32 -6.03
CA PHE A 222 4.13 1.91 -5.66
C PHE A 222 2.73 1.27 -5.60
N ILE A 223 1.73 2.00 -5.10
CA ILE A 223 0.32 1.58 -5.14
C ILE A 223 -0.17 1.36 -6.58
N ASP A 224 0.40 2.03 -7.58
CA ASP A 224 0.03 1.79 -8.97
C ASP A 224 0.65 0.52 -9.55
N ILE A 225 1.90 0.20 -9.14
CA ILE A 225 2.74 -0.79 -9.84
C ILE A 225 2.91 -2.11 -9.06
N ASP A 226 2.58 -2.17 -7.78
CA ASP A 226 2.78 -3.34 -6.94
C ASP A 226 1.47 -3.89 -6.35
N PRO A 227 0.91 -4.98 -6.91
CA PRO A 227 -0.38 -5.53 -6.48
C PRO A 227 -0.36 -6.16 -5.08
N ASP A 228 0.82 -6.40 -4.50
CA ASP A 228 0.96 -6.99 -3.16
C ASP A 228 0.73 -5.97 -2.03
N LEU A 229 0.54 -4.69 -2.35
CA LEU A 229 0.36 -3.66 -1.35
C LEU A 229 -1.02 -3.68 -0.72
N HIS A 230 -1.00 -3.50 0.59
CA HIS A 230 -2.18 -3.38 1.43
C HIS A 230 -2.11 -2.07 2.19
N HIS A 231 -3.25 -1.63 2.70
CA HIS A 231 -3.29 -0.60 3.71
C HIS A 231 -3.84 -1.12 5.03
N ALA A 232 -3.32 -0.53 6.10
CA ALA A 232 -3.75 -0.78 7.46
C ALA A 232 -4.08 0.55 8.17
N LEU A 233 -4.49 1.60 7.46
CA LEU A 233 -4.62 2.93 8.06
C LEU A 233 -5.91 3.06 8.88
N ASN A 234 -5.79 3.39 10.17
CA ASN A 234 -6.89 3.35 11.13
C ASN A 234 -8.07 4.25 10.73
N SER A 235 -7.77 5.44 10.19
CA SER A 235 -8.78 6.43 9.80
C SER A 235 -9.63 6.02 8.61
N ILE A 236 -9.18 5.04 7.83
CA ILE A 236 -9.92 4.49 6.68
C ILE A 236 -10.62 3.20 7.09
N PHE A 237 -9.85 2.27 7.65
CA PHE A 237 -10.36 0.98 8.07
C PHE A 237 -9.56 0.45 9.27
N SER A 238 -10.22 0.39 10.42
CA SER A 238 -9.59 0.04 11.69
C SER A 238 -9.51 -1.47 11.96
N PHE A 239 -10.35 -2.26 11.29
CA PHE A 239 -10.63 -3.65 11.68
C PHE A 239 -9.76 -4.70 11.01
N ASP A 240 -9.14 -4.39 9.87
CA ASP A 240 -8.33 -5.37 9.11
C ASP A 240 -7.32 -4.67 8.18
N ILE A 241 -6.51 -5.48 7.51
CA ILE A 241 -5.56 -5.08 6.47
C ILE A 241 -6.20 -5.32 5.10
N MET A 242 -6.31 -4.27 4.29
CA MET A 242 -7.04 -4.32 3.02
C MET A 242 -6.10 -4.26 1.84
N ASN A 243 -6.18 -5.24 0.93
CA ASN A 243 -5.43 -5.22 -0.32
C ASN A 243 -5.90 -4.04 -1.20
N LEU A 244 -4.98 -3.18 -1.62
CA LEU A 244 -5.28 -1.96 -2.37
C LEU A 244 -5.75 -2.24 -3.80
N HIS A 245 -5.49 -3.42 -4.35
CA HIS A 245 -5.91 -3.83 -5.68
C HIS A 245 -7.19 -4.69 -5.68
N SER A 246 -7.70 -5.07 -4.51
CA SER A 246 -8.95 -5.82 -4.39
C SER A 246 -10.18 -4.96 -4.71
N LYS A 247 -10.14 -3.67 -4.37
CA LYS A 247 -11.26 -2.73 -4.50
C LYS A 247 -10.72 -1.33 -4.82
N PRO A 248 -11.05 -0.74 -5.99
CA PRO A 248 -10.57 0.59 -6.38
C PRO A 248 -10.88 1.69 -5.35
N GLU A 249 -11.98 1.57 -4.60
CA GLU A 249 -12.40 2.58 -3.62
C GLU A 249 -11.40 2.70 -2.47
N HIS A 250 -10.93 1.57 -1.95
CA HIS A 250 -9.94 1.57 -0.86
C HIS A 250 -8.60 2.16 -1.30
N ARG A 251 -8.22 1.94 -2.57
CA ARG A 251 -7.04 2.56 -3.16
C ARG A 251 -7.15 4.09 -3.18
N CYS A 252 -8.26 4.62 -3.70
CA CYS A 252 -8.50 6.06 -3.74
C CYS A 252 -8.56 6.66 -2.33
N GLN A 253 -9.31 6.06 -1.41
CA GLN A 253 -9.39 6.51 -0.02
C GLN A 253 -8.02 6.58 0.65
N TYR A 254 -7.17 5.58 0.41
CA TYR A 254 -5.83 5.56 0.97
C TYR A 254 -4.92 6.65 0.40
N ILE A 255 -4.92 6.82 -0.92
CA ILE A 255 -4.15 7.87 -1.58
C ILE A 255 -4.60 9.26 -1.09
N ASP A 256 -5.91 9.50 -1.03
CA ASP A 256 -6.48 10.75 -0.56
C ASP A 256 -6.09 11.04 0.90
N ALA A 257 -6.19 10.06 1.79
CA ALA A 257 -5.80 10.22 3.19
C ALA A 257 -4.28 10.45 3.37
N LEU A 258 -3.44 9.79 2.58
CA LEU A 258 -1.99 9.99 2.61
C LEU A 258 -1.61 11.41 2.16
N ILE A 259 -2.25 11.91 1.12
CA ILE A 259 -2.02 13.28 0.62
C ILE A 259 -2.57 14.31 1.61
N GLU A 260 -3.75 14.06 2.17
CA GLU A 260 -4.36 14.96 3.15
C GLU A 260 -3.52 15.05 4.43
N THR A 261 -3.03 13.93 4.95
CA THR A 261 -2.15 13.93 6.13
C THR A 261 -0.84 14.66 5.86
N PHE A 262 -0.24 14.50 4.67
CA PHE A 262 0.92 15.28 4.25
C PHE A 262 0.64 16.79 4.22
N TRP A 263 -0.50 17.18 3.64
CA TRP A 263 -0.90 18.58 3.56
C TRP A 263 -1.19 19.21 4.93
N ARG A 264 -1.88 18.50 5.82
CA ARG A 264 -2.14 18.97 7.18
C ARG A 264 -0.83 19.13 7.97
N MET A 265 0.12 18.21 7.79
CA MET A 265 1.46 18.32 8.37
C MET A 265 2.17 19.59 7.86
N LEU A 266 2.18 19.82 6.54
CA LEU A 266 2.79 21.02 5.95
C LEU A 266 2.18 22.31 6.51
N LYS A 267 0.85 22.38 6.61
CA LYS A 267 0.15 23.53 7.22
C LYS A 267 0.47 23.72 8.69
N ALA A 268 0.64 22.65 9.44
CA ALA A 268 1.00 22.73 10.85
C ALA A 268 2.43 23.23 11.03
N GLU A 269 3.35 22.94 10.10
CA GLU A 269 4.71 23.50 10.09
C GLU A 269 4.76 25.00 9.79
N GLU A 270 3.75 25.55 9.11
CA GLU A 270 3.62 27.01 8.93
C GLU A 270 3.12 27.71 10.20
N SER A 271 2.58 26.94 11.17
CA SER A 271 2.12 27.46 12.45
C SER A 271 3.27 27.52 13.46
N ALA A 272 3.20 28.46 14.41
CA ALA A 272 4.17 28.56 15.50
C ALA A 272 3.96 27.50 16.62
N ASP A 273 3.02 26.56 16.46
CA ASP A 273 2.69 25.54 17.47
C ASP A 273 3.39 24.22 17.16
N SER A 274 4.53 23.98 17.82
CA SER A 274 5.34 22.78 17.63
C SER A 274 4.65 21.50 18.11
N LEU A 275 3.72 21.58 19.06
CA LEU A 275 2.96 20.41 19.52
C LEU A 275 1.90 20.01 18.51
N SER A 276 1.21 20.99 17.92
CA SER A 276 0.30 20.74 16.79
C SER A 276 1.08 20.15 15.62
N ALA A 277 2.23 20.72 15.26
CA ALA A 277 3.10 20.18 14.22
C ALA A 277 3.49 18.72 14.53
N LEU A 278 4.01 18.44 15.73
CA LEU A 278 4.40 17.08 16.14
C LEU A 278 3.27 16.06 15.99
N ARG A 279 2.04 16.41 16.34
CA ARG A 279 0.88 15.52 16.20
C ARG A 279 0.62 15.17 14.73
N HIS A 280 0.65 16.16 13.84
CA HIS A 280 0.46 15.92 12.41
C HIS A 280 1.62 15.13 11.78
N TRP A 281 2.84 15.29 12.30
CA TRP A 281 3.97 14.44 11.93
C TRP A 281 3.76 12.98 12.34
N ILE A 282 3.22 12.72 13.53
CA ILE A 282 2.87 11.36 13.96
C ILE A 282 1.78 10.76 13.07
N ASP A 283 0.80 11.57 12.65
CA ASP A 283 -0.29 11.09 11.78
C ASP A 283 0.17 10.78 10.36
N LEU A 284 1.04 11.62 9.78
CA LEU A 284 1.68 11.33 8.49
C LEU A 284 2.58 10.09 8.57
N ASP A 285 3.34 9.96 9.66
CA ASP A 285 4.17 8.81 9.91
C ASP A 285 3.33 7.51 10.01
N GLU A 286 2.17 7.53 10.69
CA GLU A 286 1.24 6.40 10.70
C GLU A 286 0.72 6.12 9.28
N ALA A 287 0.34 7.15 8.52
CA ALA A 287 -0.11 6.98 7.15
C ALA A 287 0.96 6.26 6.32
N ILE A 288 2.21 6.70 6.34
CA ILE A 288 3.30 6.06 5.58
C ILE A 288 3.54 4.60 6.03
N HIS A 289 3.55 4.34 7.34
CA HIS A 289 3.79 2.99 7.87
C HIS A 289 2.58 2.07 7.76
N SER A 290 1.40 2.61 7.47
CA SER A 290 0.19 1.85 7.17
C SER A 290 0.15 1.33 5.73
N LEU A 291 1.07 1.76 4.86
CA LEU A 291 1.31 1.12 3.56
C LEU A 291 2.21 -0.10 3.79
N VAL A 292 1.61 -1.29 3.74
CA VAL A 292 2.28 -2.52 4.17
C VAL A 292 2.16 -3.62 3.13
N PHE A 293 3.16 -4.50 3.15
CA PHE A 293 3.06 -5.82 2.55
C PHE A 293 2.59 -6.84 3.58
N VAL A 294 2.06 -7.97 3.14
CA VAL A 294 1.71 -9.10 4.00
C VAL A 294 2.41 -10.37 3.48
N PRO A 295 3.49 -10.85 4.12
CA PRO A 295 4.17 -10.32 5.31
C PRO A 295 4.81 -8.93 5.12
N PRO A 296 4.97 -8.13 6.19
CA PRO A 296 5.67 -6.86 6.15
C PRO A 296 7.10 -7.01 5.63
N ALA A 297 7.60 -5.98 4.94
CA ALA A 297 8.97 -5.96 4.44
C ALA A 297 9.98 -5.99 5.59
N ASP A 298 11.14 -6.62 5.34
CA ASP A 298 12.21 -6.66 6.32
C ASP A 298 12.75 -5.26 6.61
N ARG A 299 13.12 -4.99 7.86
CA ARG A 299 13.60 -3.66 8.26
C ARG A 299 14.90 -3.23 7.54
N PHE A 300 15.72 -4.18 7.12
CA PHE A 300 16.97 -3.95 6.40
C PHE A 300 16.81 -4.05 4.88
N SER A 301 15.59 -4.24 4.39
CA SER A 301 15.27 -4.15 2.96
C SER A 301 15.27 -2.72 2.46
N TRP A 302 15.25 -2.56 1.13
CA TRP A 302 15.10 -1.25 0.50
C TRP A 302 13.85 -0.51 1.01
N TRP A 303 12.70 -1.20 1.07
CA TRP A 303 11.45 -0.62 1.59
C TRP A 303 11.56 -0.28 3.08
N GLY A 304 12.14 -1.18 3.88
CA GLY A 304 12.34 -0.99 5.31
C GLY A 304 13.21 0.23 5.63
N LYS A 305 14.27 0.46 4.85
CA LYS A 305 15.13 1.64 4.99
C LYS A 305 14.40 2.94 4.67
N MET A 306 13.55 2.95 3.64
CA MET A 306 12.71 4.13 3.33
C MET A 306 11.79 4.48 4.50
N GLN A 307 11.16 3.47 5.12
CA GLN A 307 10.33 3.68 6.33
C GLN A 307 11.18 4.14 7.53
N GLN A 308 12.37 3.59 7.74
CA GLN A 308 13.27 4.04 8.82
C GLN A 308 13.70 5.49 8.68
N GLU A 309 13.93 5.98 7.46
CA GLU A 309 14.26 7.39 7.24
C GLU A 309 13.12 8.31 7.68
N THR A 310 11.85 7.95 7.45
CA THR A 310 10.73 8.75 7.99
C THR A 310 10.70 8.77 9.51
N ARG A 311 10.98 7.64 10.17
CA ARG A 311 11.11 7.57 11.63
C ARG A 311 12.25 8.45 12.15
N ARG A 312 13.34 8.59 11.38
CA ARG A 312 14.44 9.49 11.72
C ARG A 312 14.00 10.96 11.64
N LEU A 313 13.17 11.33 10.67
CA LEU A 313 12.61 12.68 10.58
C LEU A 313 11.68 12.98 11.75
N LEU A 314 10.79 12.06 12.12
CA LEU A 314 9.94 12.21 13.30
C LEU A 314 10.77 12.46 14.57
N LYS A 315 11.92 11.77 14.73
CA LYS A 315 12.84 12.02 15.86
C LYS A 315 13.38 13.44 15.85
N LYS A 316 13.69 14.04 14.70
CA LYS A 316 14.14 15.45 14.63
C LYS A 316 13.05 16.40 15.13
N VAL A 317 11.80 16.18 14.70
CA VAL A 317 10.65 17.00 15.13
C VAL A 317 10.40 16.88 16.62
N VAL A 318 10.56 15.68 17.19
CA VAL A 318 10.52 15.46 18.64
C VAL A 318 11.61 16.25 19.35
N GLN A 319 12.85 16.24 18.84
CA GLN A 319 13.94 17.01 19.45
C GLN A 319 13.68 18.52 19.42
N ARG A 320 13.10 19.05 18.34
CA ARG A 320 12.67 20.45 18.27
C ARG A 320 11.67 20.78 19.38
N ALA A 321 10.60 20.00 19.51
CA ALA A 321 9.59 20.26 20.54
C ALA A 321 10.12 20.05 21.98
N LEU A 322 11.07 19.12 22.20
CA LEU A 322 11.78 19.00 23.47
C LEU A 322 12.62 20.25 23.79
N SER A 323 13.30 20.83 22.78
CA SER A 323 14.12 22.04 22.95
C SER A 323 13.30 23.28 23.31
N GLU A 324 12.02 23.29 22.97
CA GLU A 324 11.04 24.32 23.34
C GLU A 324 10.45 24.11 24.75
N GLY A 325 10.89 23.07 25.47
CA GLY A 325 10.51 22.82 26.86
C GLY A 325 9.29 21.90 27.06
N HIS A 326 8.80 21.26 25.99
CA HIS A 326 7.70 20.30 26.11
C HIS A 326 8.17 18.94 26.66
N ASN A 327 7.30 18.25 27.40
CA ASN A 327 7.59 16.91 27.92
C ASN A 327 7.09 15.85 26.93
N ILE A 328 7.98 15.27 26.14
CA ILE A 328 7.61 14.33 25.07
C ILE A 328 8.31 12.98 25.27
N ARG A 329 7.57 11.90 25.14
CA ARG A 329 8.10 10.53 25.03
C ARG A 329 7.51 9.84 23.83
N ILE A 330 8.35 9.42 22.89
CA ILE A 330 7.94 8.59 21.73
C ILE A 330 8.60 7.22 21.83
N ARG A 331 7.84 6.16 21.56
CA ARG A 331 8.32 4.78 21.53
C ARG A 331 7.84 4.07 20.26
N GLN A 332 8.79 3.58 19.46
CA GLN A 332 8.52 2.61 18.41
C GLN A 332 8.30 1.24 19.06
N LEU A 333 7.15 0.63 18.79
CA LEU A 333 6.76 -0.64 19.39
C LEU A 333 7.37 -1.80 18.60
N SER A 334 8.08 -2.70 19.28
CA SER A 334 8.79 -3.83 18.67
C SER A 334 9.08 -4.90 19.73
N GLY A 335 9.48 -6.10 19.30
CA GLY A 335 9.74 -7.24 20.18
C GLY A 335 8.47 -8.08 20.41
N LEU A 336 8.36 -8.68 21.58
CA LEU A 336 7.18 -9.48 21.94
C LEU A 336 5.94 -8.58 22.06
N TYR A 337 4.82 -9.01 21.48
CA TYR A 337 3.56 -8.27 21.57
C TYR A 337 3.11 -8.08 23.03
N ALA A 338 3.33 -9.10 23.88
CA ALA A 338 3.00 -9.05 25.30
C ALA A 338 3.71 -7.91 26.06
N ASP A 339 4.89 -7.48 25.59
CA ASP A 339 5.68 -6.42 26.25
C ASP A 339 5.22 -5.01 25.83
N VAL A 340 4.43 -4.91 24.76
CA VAL A 340 4.05 -3.63 24.15
C VAL A 340 2.54 -3.40 24.06
N CYS A 341 1.72 -4.42 24.26
CA CYS A 341 0.25 -4.33 24.11
C CYS A 341 -0.42 -3.31 25.04
N THR A 342 0.23 -2.93 26.14
CA THR A 342 -0.26 -1.87 27.03
C THR A 342 -0.02 -0.46 26.48
N PHE A 343 0.85 -0.31 25.49
CA PHE A 343 1.19 0.96 24.83
C PHE A 343 0.53 1.10 23.46
N SER A 344 -0.26 0.11 23.03
CA SER A 344 -0.92 0.08 21.74
C SER A 344 -2.43 -0.10 21.83
N LYS A 345 -3.13 0.27 20.76
CA LYS A 345 -4.57 0.09 20.59
C LYS A 345 -4.88 -0.18 19.12
N ASP A 346 -5.99 -0.88 18.88
CA ASP A 346 -6.51 -1.19 17.54
C ASP A 346 -5.50 -2.02 16.71
N ASP A 347 -4.71 -2.85 17.39
CA ASP A 347 -3.68 -3.69 16.79
C ASP A 347 -4.26 -4.74 15.82
N LEU A 348 -3.51 -5.04 14.77
CA LEU A 348 -3.93 -5.98 13.74
C LEU A 348 -3.09 -7.25 13.80
N ARG A 349 -3.79 -8.38 13.74
CA ARG A 349 -3.21 -9.72 13.82
C ARG A 349 -2.92 -10.26 12.43
N LEU A 350 -1.76 -10.87 12.25
CA LEU A 350 -1.38 -11.60 11.04
C LEU A 350 -1.21 -13.10 11.29
N GLU A 351 -1.62 -13.88 10.29
CA GLU A 351 -1.45 -15.34 10.23
C GLU A 351 -0.17 -15.78 9.51
N GLN A 352 0.66 -14.84 9.05
CA GLN A 352 1.91 -15.13 8.35
C GLN A 352 2.98 -14.06 8.61
N GLY A 353 4.24 -14.46 8.42
CA GLY A 353 5.41 -13.61 8.63
C GLY A 353 5.97 -13.65 10.05
N GLY A 354 7.29 -13.46 10.18
CA GLY A 354 8.02 -13.35 11.46
C GLY A 354 7.79 -14.49 12.46
N ASN A 355 8.18 -14.26 13.71
CA ASN A 355 8.02 -15.24 14.78
C ASN A 355 6.68 -15.08 15.49
N LEU A 356 6.13 -16.20 15.98
CA LEU A 356 4.88 -16.22 16.74
C LEU A 356 4.94 -15.32 17.98
N GLY A 357 3.92 -14.50 18.17
CA GLY A 357 3.81 -13.58 19.32
C GLY A 357 4.65 -12.31 19.22
N GLU A 358 5.38 -12.08 18.12
CA GLU A 358 6.17 -10.86 17.92
C GLU A 358 5.41 -9.78 17.14
N VAL A 359 5.79 -8.53 17.41
CA VAL A 359 5.44 -7.39 16.56
C VAL A 359 6.19 -7.49 15.24
N LEU A 360 5.42 -7.50 14.15
CA LEU A 360 5.93 -7.55 12.78
C LEU A 360 6.20 -6.15 12.23
N ALA A 361 5.35 -5.18 12.54
CA ALA A 361 5.52 -3.79 12.13
C ALA A 361 4.89 -2.81 13.14
N CYS A 362 5.55 -1.68 13.36
CA CYS A 362 4.99 -0.55 14.11
C CYS A 362 4.30 0.39 13.11
N LEU A 363 2.96 0.38 13.10
CA LEU A 363 2.16 1.27 12.26
C LEU A 363 2.18 2.69 12.84
N ARG A 364 1.82 2.82 14.13
CA ARG A 364 1.84 4.10 14.86
C ARG A 364 2.75 3.98 16.06
N VAL A 365 3.62 4.98 16.27
CA VAL A 365 4.38 5.07 17.52
C VAL A 365 3.47 5.38 18.70
N TYR A 366 3.81 4.82 19.86
CA TYR A 366 3.28 5.35 21.12
C TYR A 366 3.88 6.73 21.37
N ALA A 367 3.05 7.69 21.77
CA ALA A 367 3.49 9.02 22.16
C ALA A 367 2.83 9.47 23.47
N LYS A 368 3.61 10.06 24.36
CA LYS A 368 3.13 10.86 25.49
C LYS A 368 3.58 12.28 25.29
N ILE A 369 2.64 13.20 25.13
CA ILE A 369 2.90 14.62 24.90
C ILE A 369 2.30 15.37 26.10
N ASN A 370 3.17 15.92 26.92
CA ASN A 370 2.85 16.41 28.26
C ASN A 370 2.13 15.31 29.07
N GLU A 371 0.91 15.57 29.54
CA GLU A 371 0.13 14.60 30.31
C GLU A 371 -0.80 13.73 29.44
N GLN A 372 -0.84 13.98 28.12
CA GLN A 372 -1.72 13.26 27.21
C GLN A 372 -1.00 12.09 26.55
N GLU A 373 -1.61 10.91 26.65
CA GLU A 373 -1.11 9.68 26.03
C GLU A 373 -1.87 9.39 24.72
N PHE A 374 -1.09 8.98 23.72
CA PHE A 374 -1.53 8.59 22.39
C PHE A 374 -1.02 7.17 22.15
N PRO A 375 -1.92 6.17 22.11
CA PRO A 375 -1.51 4.79 21.93
C PRO A 375 -0.84 4.61 20.56
N GLY A 376 0.14 3.71 20.50
CA GLY A 376 0.67 3.20 19.26
C GLY A 376 -0.25 2.17 18.63
N ARG A 377 0.19 1.59 17.51
CA ARG A 377 -0.56 0.55 16.81
C ARG A 377 0.41 -0.35 16.07
N VAL A 378 0.20 -1.66 16.15
CA VAL A 378 1.12 -2.65 15.57
C VAL A 378 0.42 -3.69 14.69
N LEU A 379 1.18 -4.22 13.73
CA LEU A 379 0.94 -5.55 13.18
C LEU A 379 1.70 -6.56 14.02
N PHE A 380 1.06 -7.65 14.44
CA PHE A 380 1.71 -8.70 15.21
C PHE A 380 1.35 -10.10 14.72
N ARG A 381 2.26 -11.04 14.91
CA ARG A 381 2.05 -12.45 14.60
C ARG A 381 1.32 -13.13 15.74
N SER A 382 0.23 -13.83 15.45
CA SER A 382 -0.45 -14.60 16.50
C SER A 382 0.46 -15.65 17.13
N SER A 383 0.25 -15.95 18.41
CA SER A 383 0.91 -17.05 19.13
C SER A 383 0.17 -18.39 19.03
N ARG A 384 -0.96 -18.44 18.32
CA ARG A 384 -1.84 -19.60 18.21
C ARG A 384 -1.52 -20.49 17.02
#